data_AF-A0A2S5MKE2-F1
#
_entry.id   AF-A0A2S5MKE2-F1
#
_cell.length_a   1.000
_cell.length_b   1.000
_cell.length_c   1.000
_cell.angle_alpha   90.00
_cell.angle_beta   90.00
_cell.angle_gamma   90.00
#
_symmetry.space_group_name_H-M   'P 1'
#
loop_
_entity.id
_entity.type
_entity.pdbx_description
1 polymer ?
#
loop_
_entity_poly.entity_id
_entity_poly.type
_entity_poly.pdbx_seq_one_letter_code
_entity_poly.pdbx_strand_id
1 'polypeptide(L)'
;MLNSQRVSHYAARLALILAFAVTFVLCTPALADTPDETFKALGLAKTASPKELYDALTNRYYDESQGAGKGSFSKYWEPIPISKYLNPHDFYKPPQTIDVDAQRAQCVECHSQVTPGWTHSWKGSVHGNLDAIRNLPDSDARAYKKAMITEVENNLRSIGTLKNGEPLKEVGCIDCHMGVGKDHGQHKTELR
;
A
#
# COMPACT_ATOMS: atom_id res chain seq x y z
N MET A 1 13.24 21.72 61.60
CA MET A 1 12.07 20.86 61.30
C MET A 1 11.63 21.14 59.87
N LEU A 2 12.02 20.28 58.91
CA LEU A 2 11.55 20.43 57.53
C LEU A 2 10.04 20.18 57.50
N ASN A 3 9.31 21.13 56.90
CA ASN A 3 7.86 21.19 56.90
C ASN A 3 7.29 19.95 56.15
N SER A 4 6.77 18.99 56.90
CA SER A 4 6.25 17.69 56.43
C SER A 4 5.26 17.84 55.25
N GLN A 5 4.50 18.94 55.21
CA GLN A 5 3.59 19.25 54.11
C GLN A 5 4.32 19.47 52.77
N ARG A 6 5.50 20.12 52.76
CA ARG A 6 6.26 20.33 51.52
C ARG A 6 6.76 19.00 50.95
N VAL A 7 7.28 18.11 51.80
CA VAL A 7 7.76 16.78 51.39
C VAL A 7 6.61 15.95 50.80
N SER A 8 5.42 16.00 51.39
CA SER A 8 4.23 15.33 50.85
C SER A 8 3.79 15.89 49.50
N HIS A 9 3.88 17.19 49.28
CA HIS A 9 3.54 17.80 47.99
C HIS A 9 4.55 17.47 46.89
N TYR A 10 5.85 17.41 47.21
CA TYR A 10 6.87 16.99 46.26
C TYR A 10 6.73 15.50 45.91
N ALA A 11 6.45 14.64 46.89
CA ALA A 11 6.20 13.21 46.65
C ALA A 11 4.97 12.98 45.78
N ALA A 12 3.86 13.70 46.03
CA ALA A 12 2.65 13.61 45.21
C ALA A 12 2.88 14.10 43.77
N ARG A 13 3.65 15.17 43.58
CA ARG A 13 4.02 15.65 42.23
C ARG A 13 4.94 14.69 41.50
N LEU A 14 5.91 14.10 42.20
CA LEU A 14 6.81 13.11 41.62
C LEU A 14 6.05 11.84 41.20
N ALA A 15 5.12 11.37 42.04
CA ALA A 15 4.26 10.23 41.73
C ALA A 15 3.36 10.49 40.53
N LEU A 16 2.82 11.71 40.39
CA LEU A 16 2.01 12.09 39.23
C LEU A 16 2.86 12.15 37.94
N ILE A 17 4.08 12.70 38.00
CA ILE A 17 5.01 12.75 36.86
C ILE A 17 5.43 11.34 36.43
N LEU A 18 5.72 10.45 37.39
CA LEU A 18 6.03 9.04 37.13
C LEU A 18 4.82 8.30 36.53
N ALA A 19 3.61 8.55 37.04
CA ALA A 19 2.39 7.95 36.49
C ALA A 19 2.12 8.39 35.04
N PHE A 20 2.35 9.66 34.70
CA PHE A 20 2.25 10.16 33.33
C PHE A 20 3.38 9.66 32.41
N ALA A 21 4.59 9.47 32.94
CA ALA A 21 5.69 8.89 32.17
C ALA A 21 5.45 7.41 31.85
N VAL A 22 4.89 6.64 32.78
CA VAL A 22 4.57 5.21 32.57
C VAL A 22 3.42 5.02 31.58
N THR A 23 2.39 5.87 31.59
CA THR A 23 1.31 5.80 30.60
C THR A 23 1.75 6.15 29.19
N PHE A 24 2.73 7.04 29.02
CA PHE A 24 3.31 7.32 27.69
C PHE A 24 4.19 6.19 27.15
N VAL A 25 4.86 5.42 28.02
CA VAL A 25 5.70 4.27 27.63
C VAL A 25 4.86 3.04 27.23
N LEU A 26 3.64 2.92 27.74
CA LEU A 26 2.73 1.82 27.42
C LEU A 26 1.83 2.08 26.19
N CYS A 27 1.90 3.28 25.59
CA CYS A 27 1.35 3.50 24.25
C CYS A 27 2.23 2.79 23.22
N THR A 28 2.03 1.48 23.06
CA THR A 28 2.49 0.79 21.85
C THR A 28 1.88 1.54 20.66
N PRO A 29 2.69 1.96 19.66
CA PRO A 29 2.14 2.55 18.46
C PRO A 29 1.11 1.58 17.90
N ALA A 30 -0.10 2.06 17.64
CA ALA A 30 -1.11 1.29 16.93
C ALA A 30 -0.58 1.06 15.51
N LEU A 31 0.21 0.00 15.34
CA LEU A 31 0.47 -0.57 14.04
C LEU A 31 -0.87 -1.11 13.55
N ALA A 32 -1.24 -0.81 12.32
CA ALA A 32 -2.41 -1.38 11.68
C ALA A 32 -2.14 -2.88 11.42
N ASP A 33 -2.14 -3.67 12.48
CA ASP A 33 -1.85 -5.08 12.43
C ASP A 33 -3.07 -5.84 11.91
N THR A 34 -2.80 -6.80 11.04
CA THR A 34 -3.83 -7.70 10.53
C THR A 34 -4.38 -8.56 11.68
N PRO A 35 -5.70 -8.63 11.91
CA PRO A 35 -6.28 -9.39 13.02
C PRO A 35 -5.95 -10.89 12.98
N ASP A 36 -5.79 -11.50 14.15
CA ASP A 36 -5.49 -12.94 14.35
C ASP A 36 -6.49 -13.84 13.64
N GLU A 37 -7.76 -13.44 13.62
CA GLU A 37 -8.85 -14.14 12.96
C GLU A 37 -8.63 -14.25 11.45
N THR A 38 -7.94 -13.27 10.85
CA THR A 38 -7.61 -13.30 9.42
C THR A 38 -6.60 -14.40 9.14
N PHE A 39 -5.50 -14.46 9.91
CA PHE A 39 -4.51 -15.53 9.78
C PHE A 39 -5.12 -16.91 10.01
N LYS A 40 -5.94 -17.04 11.04
CA LYS A 40 -6.68 -18.28 11.32
C LYS A 40 -7.58 -18.68 10.15
N ALA A 41 -8.32 -17.74 9.57
CA ALA A 41 -9.21 -18.00 8.44
C ALA A 41 -8.45 -18.36 7.15
N LEU A 42 -7.20 -17.89 7.01
CA LEU A 42 -6.32 -18.24 5.89
C LEU A 42 -5.49 -19.50 6.14
N GLY A 43 -5.59 -20.11 7.33
CA GLY A 43 -4.76 -21.27 7.71
C GLY A 43 -3.28 -20.94 7.86
N LEU A 44 -2.94 -19.67 8.14
CA LEU A 44 -1.57 -19.19 8.25
C LEU A 44 -1.18 -18.93 9.71
N ALA A 45 0.11 -19.10 10.00
CA ALA A 45 0.71 -18.56 11.22
C ALA A 45 0.98 -17.06 11.05
N LYS A 46 1.01 -16.29 12.15
CA LYS A 46 1.41 -14.87 12.13
C LYS A 46 2.84 -14.62 11.65
N THR A 47 3.67 -15.66 11.66
CA THR A 47 5.05 -15.64 11.16
C THR A 47 5.15 -15.97 9.67
N ALA A 48 4.02 -16.13 8.96
CA ALA A 48 4.02 -16.33 7.52
C ALA A 48 4.74 -15.18 6.82
N SER A 49 5.50 -15.51 5.77
CA SER A 49 6.17 -14.51 4.95
C SER A 49 5.16 -13.58 4.26
N PRO A 50 5.57 -12.35 3.87
CA PRO A 50 4.71 -11.45 3.13
C PRO A 50 4.12 -12.08 1.86
N LYS A 51 4.89 -12.94 1.17
CA LYS A 51 4.41 -13.70 0.02
C LYS A 51 3.30 -14.69 0.38
N GLU A 52 3.48 -15.51 1.41
CA GLU A 52 2.45 -16.48 1.82
C GLU A 52 1.15 -15.77 2.22
N LEU A 53 1.25 -14.65 2.96
CA LEU A 53 0.10 -13.85 3.32
C LEU A 53 -0.57 -13.22 2.09
N TYR A 54 0.20 -12.63 1.19
CA TYR A 54 -0.30 -12.04 -0.07
C TYR A 54 -1.02 -13.09 -0.91
N ASP A 55 -0.38 -14.23 -1.17
CA ASP A 55 -0.95 -15.31 -1.99
C ASP A 55 -2.27 -15.82 -1.38
N ALA A 56 -2.33 -16.05 -0.06
CA ALA A 56 -3.55 -16.51 0.60
C ALA A 56 -4.68 -15.46 0.56
N LEU A 57 -4.35 -14.19 0.78
CA LEU A 57 -5.31 -13.08 0.69
C LEU A 57 -5.86 -12.96 -0.73
N THR A 58 -4.98 -12.95 -1.73
CA THR A 58 -5.31 -12.81 -3.14
C THR A 58 -6.14 -14.00 -3.64
N ASN A 59 -5.78 -15.23 -3.25
CA ASN A 59 -6.56 -16.42 -3.59
C ASN A 59 -7.98 -16.32 -3.06
N ARG A 60 -8.17 -15.93 -1.79
CA ARG A 60 -9.50 -15.75 -1.22
C ARG A 60 -10.26 -14.58 -1.86
N TYR A 61 -9.56 -13.49 -2.17
CA TYR A 61 -10.15 -12.29 -2.79
C TYR A 61 -10.73 -12.56 -4.19
N TYR A 62 -10.10 -13.44 -4.96
CA TYR A 62 -10.54 -13.81 -6.31
C TYR A 62 -11.36 -15.12 -6.37
N ASP A 63 -11.72 -15.70 -5.23
CA ASP A 63 -12.56 -16.90 -5.15
C ASP A 63 -14.04 -16.54 -5.32
N GLU A 64 -14.70 -17.08 -6.35
CA GLU A 64 -16.13 -16.86 -6.61
C GLU A 64 -17.02 -17.35 -5.45
N SER A 65 -16.61 -18.42 -4.74
CA SER A 65 -17.33 -18.92 -3.57
C SER A 65 -17.28 -17.96 -2.39
N GLN A 66 -16.29 -17.05 -2.38
CA GLN A 66 -16.08 -16.02 -1.37
C GLN A 66 -16.59 -14.64 -1.83
N GLY A 67 -17.23 -14.56 -3.00
CA GLY A 67 -17.93 -13.38 -3.47
C GLY A 67 -17.28 -12.65 -4.65
N ALA A 68 -16.16 -13.14 -5.20
CA ALA A 68 -15.66 -12.65 -6.48
C ALA A 68 -16.64 -12.97 -7.63
N GLY A 69 -16.50 -12.29 -8.77
CA GLY A 69 -17.32 -12.57 -9.94
C GLY A 69 -18.63 -11.77 -10.01
N LYS A 70 -19.52 -12.23 -10.89
CA LYS A 70 -20.85 -11.62 -11.11
C LYS A 70 -21.88 -11.95 -10.01
N GLY A 71 -21.53 -12.83 -9.07
CA GLY A 71 -22.40 -13.31 -8.00
C GLY A 71 -23.55 -14.21 -8.47
N SER A 72 -24.35 -14.68 -7.50
CA SER A 72 -25.42 -15.67 -7.69
C SER A 72 -26.58 -15.21 -8.58
N PHE A 73 -26.74 -13.89 -8.76
CA PHE A 73 -27.81 -13.27 -9.55
C PHE A 73 -27.33 -12.79 -10.92
N SER A 74 -26.16 -13.24 -11.38
CA SER A 74 -25.53 -12.86 -12.66
C SER A 74 -26.43 -13.00 -13.89
N LYS A 75 -27.42 -13.90 -13.87
CA LYS A 75 -28.39 -14.08 -14.97
C LYS A 75 -29.42 -12.95 -15.10
N TYR A 76 -29.50 -12.03 -14.14
CA TYR A 76 -30.51 -10.97 -14.09
C TYR A 76 -29.96 -9.60 -14.46
N TRP A 77 -28.67 -9.48 -14.74
CA TRP A 77 -28.04 -8.21 -15.07
C TRP A 77 -26.88 -8.42 -16.02
N GLU A 78 -26.55 -7.39 -16.78
CA GLU A 78 -25.38 -7.37 -17.64
C GLU A 78 -24.51 -6.14 -17.37
N PRO A 79 -23.19 -6.22 -17.60
CA PRO A 79 -22.32 -5.07 -17.42
C PRO A 79 -22.68 -3.97 -18.40
N ILE A 80 -22.65 -2.73 -17.92
CA ILE A 80 -22.75 -1.52 -18.73
C ILE A 80 -21.33 -0.98 -19.03
N PRO A 81 -21.15 -0.01 -19.95
CA PRO A 81 -19.81 0.44 -20.34
C PRO A 81 -18.89 0.89 -19.21
N ILE A 82 -19.43 1.43 -18.11
CA ILE A 82 -18.65 1.84 -16.93
C ILE A 82 -18.29 0.66 -16.00
N SER A 83 -18.98 -0.49 -16.09
CA SER A 83 -18.76 -1.66 -15.23
C SER A 83 -17.32 -2.18 -15.30
N LYS A 84 -16.63 -1.99 -16.43
CA LYS A 84 -15.21 -2.33 -16.60
C LYS A 84 -14.24 -1.58 -15.66
N TYR A 85 -14.67 -0.46 -15.08
CA TYR A 85 -13.90 0.29 -14.09
C TYR A 85 -14.41 0.06 -12.66
N LEU A 86 -15.63 -0.43 -12.50
CA LEU A 86 -16.23 -0.75 -11.20
C LEU A 86 -15.86 -2.16 -10.72
N ASN A 87 -15.70 -3.10 -11.67
CA ASN A 87 -15.19 -4.44 -11.42
C ASN A 87 -14.22 -4.81 -12.57
N PRO A 88 -12.97 -4.32 -12.50
CA PRO A 88 -12.00 -4.52 -13.57
C PRO A 88 -11.56 -5.96 -13.72
N HIS A 89 -11.52 -6.74 -12.63
CA HIS A 89 -11.16 -8.16 -12.68
C HIS A 89 -12.04 -8.94 -13.67
N ASP A 90 -13.36 -8.72 -13.62
CA ASP A 90 -14.29 -9.48 -14.45
C ASP A 90 -14.58 -8.85 -15.81
N PHE A 91 -14.42 -7.53 -15.94
CA PHE A 91 -14.94 -6.76 -17.09
C PHE A 91 -13.92 -5.90 -17.82
N TYR A 92 -12.75 -5.66 -17.25
CA TYR A 92 -11.76 -4.83 -17.92
C TYR A 92 -11.16 -5.57 -19.12
N LYS A 93 -11.10 -4.86 -20.24
CA LYS A 93 -10.32 -5.24 -21.42
C LYS A 93 -9.59 -4.00 -21.90
N PRO A 94 -8.29 -4.11 -22.23
CA PRO A 94 -7.54 -2.98 -22.77
C PRO A 94 -8.20 -2.39 -24.02
N PRO A 95 -8.11 -1.08 -24.22
CA PRO A 95 -8.57 -0.45 -25.46
C PRO A 95 -7.76 -0.96 -26.67
N GLN A 96 -8.45 -1.23 -27.77
CA GLN A 96 -7.86 -1.82 -28.97
C GLN A 96 -7.33 -0.77 -29.97
N THR A 97 -7.46 0.51 -29.65
CA THR A 97 -7.17 1.65 -30.55
C THR A 97 -5.71 2.08 -30.56
N ILE A 98 -4.92 1.74 -29.53
CA ILE A 98 -3.51 2.09 -29.41
C ILE A 98 -2.70 0.79 -29.34
N ASP A 99 -1.88 0.55 -30.36
CA ASP A 99 -1.07 -0.66 -30.51
C ASP A 99 0.42 -0.30 -30.42
N VAL A 100 0.92 -0.21 -29.19
CA VAL A 100 2.29 0.21 -28.88
C VAL A 100 2.82 -0.65 -27.73
N ASP A 101 4.02 -1.19 -27.91
CA ASP A 101 4.84 -1.71 -26.81
C ASP A 101 5.57 -0.52 -26.17
N ALA A 102 5.01 -0.02 -25.07
CA ALA A 102 5.44 1.23 -24.47
C ALA A 102 6.46 0.98 -23.36
N GLN A 103 7.58 1.68 -23.42
CA GLN A 103 8.53 1.79 -22.33
C GLN A 103 7.96 2.65 -21.21
N ARG A 104 8.41 2.43 -19.96
CA ARG A 104 8.03 3.19 -18.77
C ARG A 104 7.98 4.71 -18.98
N ALA A 105 9.02 5.29 -19.59
CA ALA A 105 9.09 6.74 -19.83
C ALA A 105 8.04 7.21 -20.86
N GLN A 106 7.73 6.39 -21.86
CA GLN A 106 6.78 6.72 -22.92
C GLN A 106 5.34 6.78 -22.39
N CYS A 107 5.03 6.05 -21.31
CA CYS A 107 3.76 6.21 -20.59
C CYS A 107 3.55 7.66 -20.17
N VAL A 108 4.53 8.25 -19.47
CA VAL A 108 4.44 9.63 -18.96
C VAL A 108 4.50 10.64 -20.09
N GLU A 109 5.35 10.43 -21.09
CA GLU A 109 5.52 11.32 -22.24
C GLU A 109 4.21 11.49 -23.03
N CYS A 110 3.61 10.37 -23.45
CA CYS A 110 2.37 10.40 -24.22
C CYS A 110 1.20 10.90 -23.36
N HIS A 111 1.06 10.40 -22.12
CA HIS A 111 -0.04 10.80 -21.23
C HIS A 111 0.05 12.23 -20.73
N SER A 112 1.21 12.89 -20.81
CA SER A 112 1.30 14.33 -20.56
C SER A 112 0.59 15.18 -21.61
N GLN A 113 0.28 14.60 -22.78
CA GLN A 113 -0.49 15.26 -23.82
C GLN A 113 -1.94 14.77 -23.86
N VAL A 114 -2.17 13.45 -23.73
CA VAL A 114 -3.53 12.89 -23.86
C VAL A 114 -4.35 12.96 -22.58
N THR A 115 -3.71 12.89 -21.41
CA THR A 115 -4.37 12.94 -20.09
C THR A 115 -3.53 13.72 -19.07
N PRO A 116 -3.24 15.01 -19.31
CA PRO A 116 -2.28 15.79 -18.53
C PRO A 116 -2.59 15.86 -17.03
N GLY A 117 -3.87 15.81 -16.65
CA GLY A 117 -4.28 15.80 -15.24
C GLY A 117 -3.69 14.61 -14.49
N TRP A 118 -3.73 13.40 -15.06
CA TRP A 118 -3.20 12.20 -14.41
C TRP A 118 -1.69 12.24 -14.24
N THR A 119 -0.96 12.68 -15.27
CA THR A 119 0.51 12.76 -15.18
C THR A 119 0.94 13.86 -14.22
N HIS A 120 0.24 15.00 -14.17
CA HIS A 120 0.53 16.06 -13.21
C HIS A 120 0.27 15.60 -11.77
N SER A 121 -0.88 14.97 -11.51
CA SER A 121 -1.20 14.41 -10.19
C SER A 121 -0.19 13.34 -9.76
N TRP A 122 0.22 12.45 -10.66
CA TRP A 122 1.24 11.45 -10.36
C TRP A 122 2.60 12.09 -10.02
N LYS A 123 3.07 13.05 -10.82
CA LYS A 123 4.33 13.79 -10.55
C LYS A 123 4.35 14.48 -9.19
N GLY A 124 3.20 15.01 -8.75
CA GLY A 124 3.05 15.64 -7.44
C GLY A 124 2.82 14.66 -6.27
N SER A 125 2.72 13.36 -6.54
CA SER A 125 2.45 12.34 -5.53
C SER A 125 3.74 11.71 -4.97
N VAL A 126 3.61 11.01 -3.84
CA VAL A 126 4.72 10.20 -3.28
C VAL A 126 5.12 9.05 -4.22
N HIS A 127 4.16 8.47 -4.96
CA HIS A 127 4.47 7.43 -5.95
C HIS A 127 5.38 7.93 -7.07
N GLY A 128 5.24 9.19 -7.49
CA GLY A 128 6.12 9.80 -8.48
C GLY A 128 7.46 10.31 -7.93
N ASN A 129 7.65 10.35 -6.60
CA ASN A 129 8.89 10.81 -5.98
C ASN A 129 9.07 10.23 -4.57
N LEU A 130 9.56 8.99 -4.48
CA LEU A 130 9.80 8.31 -3.21
C LEU A 130 10.95 8.97 -2.42
N ASP A 131 11.91 9.59 -3.10
CA ASP A 131 13.05 10.26 -2.47
C ASP A 131 12.63 11.49 -1.65
N ALA A 132 11.54 12.15 -2.03
CA ALA A 132 10.95 13.22 -1.22
C ALA A 132 10.55 12.74 0.19
N ILE A 133 10.22 11.46 0.36
CA ILE A 133 9.94 10.86 1.67
C ILE A 133 11.23 10.37 2.35
N ARG A 134 12.12 9.72 1.60
CA ARG A 134 13.41 9.22 2.14
C ARG A 134 14.24 10.34 2.76
N ASN A 135 14.20 11.53 2.16
CA ASN A 135 14.99 12.69 2.55
C ASN A 135 14.34 13.59 3.63
N LEU A 136 13.16 13.24 4.14
CA LEU A 136 12.54 14.01 5.23
C LEU A 136 13.41 13.97 6.49
N PRO A 137 13.46 15.04 7.30
CA PRO A 137 14.05 14.95 8.63
C PRO A 137 13.19 14.07 9.54
N ASP A 138 13.79 13.41 10.54
CA ASP A 138 13.05 12.55 11.47
C ASP A 138 12.06 13.32 12.36
N SER A 139 12.22 14.64 12.45
CA SER A 139 11.28 15.55 13.11
C SER A 139 10.04 15.88 12.25
N ASP A 140 10.02 15.55 10.96
CA ASP A 140 8.84 15.75 10.12
C ASP A 140 7.75 14.75 10.53
N ALA A 141 6.52 15.23 10.70
CA ALA A 141 5.37 14.40 11.07
C ALA A 141 5.10 13.23 10.09
N ARG A 142 5.66 13.28 8.88
CA ARG A 142 5.55 12.25 7.84
C ARG A 142 6.74 11.29 7.80
N ALA A 143 7.75 11.47 8.67
CA ALA A 143 8.96 10.64 8.67
C ALA A 143 8.67 9.14 8.83
N TYR A 144 7.57 8.76 9.48
CA TYR A 144 7.12 7.36 9.59
C TYR A 144 6.98 6.66 8.22
N LYS A 145 6.71 7.40 7.15
CA LYS A 145 6.59 6.85 5.79
C LYS A 145 7.89 6.25 5.26
N LYS A 146 9.06 6.62 5.82
CA LYS A 146 10.33 5.97 5.49
C LYS A 146 10.28 4.48 5.83
N ALA A 147 9.78 4.14 7.03
CA ALA A 147 9.61 2.76 7.46
C ALA A 147 8.60 2.01 6.57
N MET A 148 7.51 2.67 6.17
CA MET A 148 6.54 2.10 5.23
C MET A 148 7.16 1.79 3.87
N ILE A 149 8.04 2.65 3.33
CA ILE A 149 8.75 2.37 2.08
C ILE A 149 9.64 1.12 2.25
N THR A 150 10.37 1.01 3.36
CA THR A 150 11.18 -0.18 3.65
C THR A 150 10.33 -1.45 3.77
N GLU A 151 9.17 -1.36 4.41
CA GLU A 151 8.21 -2.48 4.52
C GLU A 151 7.70 -2.90 3.13
N VAL A 152 7.27 -1.94 2.30
CA VAL A 152 6.85 -2.22 0.92
C VAL A 152 7.97 -2.88 0.13
N GLU A 153 9.19 -2.35 0.19
CA GLU A 153 10.33 -2.97 -0.51
C GLU A 153 10.60 -4.41 -0.04
N ASN A 154 10.45 -4.70 1.25
CA ASN A 154 10.57 -6.06 1.77
C ASN A 154 9.45 -6.98 1.26
N ASN A 155 8.22 -6.47 1.19
CA ASN A 155 7.09 -7.20 0.61
C ASN A 155 7.35 -7.51 -0.88
N LEU A 156 7.79 -6.51 -1.65
CA LEU A 156 8.12 -6.66 -3.08
C LEU A 156 9.27 -7.66 -3.31
N ARG A 157 10.28 -7.69 -2.43
CA ARG A 157 11.35 -8.71 -2.47
C ARG A 157 10.80 -10.09 -2.17
N SER A 158 9.93 -10.22 -1.17
CA SER A 158 9.31 -11.49 -0.80
C SER A 158 8.45 -12.07 -1.94
N ILE A 159 7.71 -11.23 -2.67
CA ILE A 159 6.91 -11.66 -3.83
C ILE A 159 7.71 -11.76 -5.14
N GLY A 160 8.99 -11.36 -5.13
CA GLY A 160 9.91 -11.49 -6.26
C GLY A 160 9.81 -10.39 -7.33
N THR A 161 9.16 -9.26 -7.05
CA THR A 161 9.02 -8.12 -7.98
C THR A 161 10.05 -7.01 -7.77
N LEU A 162 10.86 -7.10 -6.70
CA LEU A 162 11.99 -6.21 -6.46
C LEU A 162 13.23 -7.05 -6.12
N LYS A 163 14.38 -6.71 -6.70
CA LYS A 163 15.63 -7.43 -6.45
C LYS A 163 16.18 -7.16 -5.04
N ASN A 164 16.90 -8.13 -4.50
CA ASN A 164 17.57 -7.98 -3.20
C ASN A 164 18.57 -6.82 -3.23
N GLY A 165 18.49 -5.93 -2.25
CA GLY A 165 19.36 -4.75 -2.14
C GLY A 165 19.03 -3.60 -3.11
N GLU A 166 18.09 -3.77 -4.04
CA GLU A 166 17.63 -2.69 -4.91
C GLU A 166 16.55 -1.86 -4.20
N PRO A 167 16.65 -0.51 -4.19
CA PRO A 167 15.58 0.34 -3.70
C PRO A 167 14.47 0.49 -4.76
N LEU A 168 13.23 0.64 -4.31
CA LEU A 168 12.12 0.99 -5.21
C LEU A 168 12.29 2.45 -5.66
N LYS A 169 12.62 2.70 -6.93
CA LYS A 169 12.95 4.05 -7.41
C LYS A 169 11.72 4.96 -7.45
N GLU A 170 10.64 4.44 -8.02
CA GLU A 170 9.35 5.11 -8.16
C GLU A 170 8.23 4.05 -8.23
N VAL A 171 6.99 4.50 -8.15
CA VAL A 171 5.80 3.72 -8.55
C VAL A 171 5.17 4.46 -9.71
N GLY A 172 5.55 4.08 -10.93
CA GLY A 172 5.14 4.69 -12.19
C GLY A 172 3.82 4.14 -12.70
N CYS A 173 3.35 4.71 -13.82
CA CYS A 173 2.11 4.28 -14.49
C CYS A 173 2.12 2.78 -14.79
N ILE A 174 3.25 2.28 -15.29
CA ILE A 174 3.43 0.88 -15.69
C ILE A 174 3.36 -0.10 -14.50
N ASP A 175 3.81 0.31 -13.32
CA ASP A 175 3.80 -0.54 -12.13
C ASP A 175 2.37 -0.90 -11.70
N CYS A 176 1.45 0.06 -11.81
CA CYS A 176 0.04 -0.13 -11.48
C CYS A 176 -0.77 -0.70 -12.65
N HIS A 177 -0.53 -0.22 -13.88
CA HIS A 177 -1.39 -0.54 -15.02
C HIS A 177 -0.92 -1.76 -15.84
N MET A 178 0.30 -2.25 -15.65
CA MET A 178 0.82 -3.41 -16.39
C MET A 178 1.51 -4.45 -15.49
N GLY A 179 2.02 -4.02 -14.33
CA GLY A 179 2.60 -4.88 -13.30
C GLY A 179 3.84 -4.27 -12.67
N VAL A 180 4.00 -4.49 -11.37
CA VAL A 180 5.10 -3.94 -10.57
C VAL A 180 6.46 -4.42 -11.08
N GLY A 181 7.39 -3.48 -11.28
CA GLY A 181 8.75 -3.79 -11.70
C GLY A 181 8.91 -4.04 -13.20
N LYS A 182 7.87 -3.76 -14.02
CA LYS A 182 7.98 -3.82 -15.48
C LYS A 182 8.73 -2.60 -16.04
N ASP A 183 9.50 -2.83 -17.09
CA ASP A 183 10.19 -1.78 -17.85
C ASP A 183 9.42 -1.37 -19.12
N HIS A 184 8.65 -2.29 -19.69
CA HIS A 184 7.80 -2.06 -20.85
C HIS A 184 6.57 -2.98 -20.84
N GLY A 185 5.61 -2.73 -21.75
CA GLY A 185 4.46 -3.60 -21.95
C GLY A 185 3.53 -3.14 -23.08
N GLN A 186 2.78 -4.08 -23.63
CA GLN A 186 1.88 -3.84 -24.75
C GLN A 186 0.54 -3.24 -24.29
N HIS A 187 0.29 -1.97 -24.64
CA HIS A 187 -0.90 -1.21 -24.26
C HIS A 187 -2.25 -1.89 -24.57
N LYS A 188 -2.33 -2.64 -25.67
CA LYS A 188 -3.51 -3.31 -26.20
C LYS A 188 -3.83 -4.66 -25.55
N THR A 189 -2.86 -5.27 -24.87
CA THR A 189 -3.01 -6.63 -24.33
C THR A 189 -2.61 -6.77 -22.87
N GLU A 190 -1.82 -5.86 -22.32
CA GLU A 190 -1.24 -5.99 -20.99
C GLU A 190 -1.75 -4.98 -19.96
N LEU A 191 -2.59 -4.02 -20.36
CA LEU A 191 -3.25 -3.11 -19.41
C LEU A 191 -4.21 -3.87 -18.48
N ARG A 192 -4.25 -3.46 -17.21
CA ARG A 192 -5.06 -4.06 -16.15
C ARG A 192 -5.76 -2.99 -15.32
#